data_AF-A0A2H0N8E5-F1
#
_entry.id   AF-A0A2H0N8E5-F1
#
_cell.length_a   1.000
_cell.length_b   1.000
_cell.length_c   1.000
_cell.angle_alpha   90.00
_cell.angle_beta   90.00
_cell.angle_gamma   90.00
#
_symmetry.space_group_name_H-M   'P 1'
#
loop_
_entity.id
_entity.type
_entity.pdbx_description
1 polymer ?
#
loop_
_entity_poly.entity_id
_entity_poly.type
_entity_poly.pdbx_seq_one_letter_code
_entity_poly.pdbx_strand_id
1 'polypeptide(L)'
;LVVITAKEQNEYFKILFKAIDEVLPDLKNKKYHIGYGFVQLKTGKMSSRLGKVITFEMLLKEVSDSLSVKVESNKDRKIIAISAMKYAMLKTSASADMAFDIKSSVVISGQSGPYLLYTYVRFKKIIEKGGDFNGYVVSALINKEKDIMSRLSYFEEVVVQAGENFDPSKISHYLFDLCQDLNEYYHNTSILGSDNEKMRLALMASAMNVLSQGLRLLGIEKVDSM
;
A
#
# COMPACT_ATOMS: atom_id res chain seq x y z
N LEU A 1 -5.39 -24.22 1.89
CA LEU A 1 -6.37 -23.57 2.78
C LEU A 1 -5.64 -22.53 3.62
N VAL A 2 -6.10 -21.28 3.59
CA VAL A 2 -5.59 -20.20 4.44
C VAL A 2 -6.73 -19.72 5.32
N VAL A 3 -6.53 -19.74 6.63
CA VAL A 3 -7.53 -19.29 7.62
C VAL A 3 -6.97 -18.08 8.35
N ILE A 4 -7.75 -17.00 8.40
CA ILE A 4 -7.35 -15.75 9.02
C ILE A 4 -8.31 -15.48 10.18
N THR A 5 -7.80 -15.45 11.41
CA THR A 5 -8.60 -15.10 12.60
C THR A 5 -7.74 -14.32 13.59
N ALA A 6 -8.35 -13.82 14.65
CA ALA A 6 -7.60 -13.17 15.73
C ALA A 6 -6.59 -14.16 16.35
N LYS A 7 -5.43 -13.63 16.76
CA LYS A 7 -4.30 -14.42 17.26
C LYS A 7 -4.61 -15.25 18.50
N GLU A 8 -5.69 -14.94 19.24
CA GLU A 8 -6.10 -15.79 20.38
C GLU A 8 -6.58 -17.18 19.95
N GLN A 9 -6.95 -17.35 18.68
CA GLN A 9 -7.35 -18.66 18.13
C GLN A 9 -6.16 -19.50 17.64
N ASN A 10 -4.91 -19.01 17.77
CA ASN A 10 -3.73 -19.71 17.27
C ASN A 10 -3.60 -21.13 17.84
N GLU A 11 -3.78 -21.31 19.15
CA GLU A 11 -3.67 -22.64 19.77
C GLU A 11 -4.80 -23.59 19.35
N TYR A 12 -6.01 -23.06 19.17
CA TYR A 12 -7.13 -23.83 18.64
C TYR A 12 -6.81 -24.38 17.24
N PHE A 13 -6.32 -23.54 16.33
CA PHE A 13 -5.99 -23.98 14.97
C PHE A 13 -4.78 -24.91 14.90
N LYS A 14 -3.80 -24.77 15.79
CA LYS A 14 -2.70 -25.73 15.93
C LYS A 14 -3.22 -27.14 16.23
N ILE A 15 -4.10 -27.27 17.22
CA ILE A 15 -4.70 -28.55 17.60
C ILE A 15 -5.59 -29.09 16.49
N LEU A 16 -6.46 -28.25 15.93
CA LEU A 16 -7.37 -28.62 14.84
C LEU A 16 -6.61 -29.15 13.62
N PHE A 17 -5.59 -28.43 13.17
CA PHE A 17 -4.82 -28.86 11.99
C PHE A 17 -4.04 -30.15 12.24
N LYS A 18 -3.54 -30.35 13.46
CA LYS A 18 -2.90 -31.60 13.86
C LYS A 18 -3.89 -32.77 13.81
N ALA A 19 -5.12 -32.59 14.30
CA ALA A 19 -6.16 -33.61 14.19
C ALA A 19 -6.55 -33.90 12.73
N ILE A 20 -6.66 -32.86 11.89
CA ILE A 20 -6.94 -33.03 10.46
C ILE A 20 -5.80 -33.79 9.76
N ASP A 21 -4.53 -33.58 10.13
CA ASP A 21 -3.41 -34.32 9.54
C ASP A 21 -3.52 -35.84 9.76
N GLU A 22 -4.10 -36.28 10.89
CA GLU A 22 -4.28 -37.71 11.19
C GLU A 22 -5.42 -38.34 10.38
N VAL A 23 -6.46 -37.56 10.06
CA VAL A 23 -7.66 -38.05 9.35
C VAL A 23 -7.59 -37.83 7.84
N LEU A 24 -6.90 -36.76 7.41
CA LEU A 24 -6.76 -36.33 6.01
C LEU A 24 -5.30 -35.98 5.67
N PRO A 25 -4.43 -36.99 5.48
CA PRO A 25 -2.99 -36.80 5.26
C PRO A 25 -2.67 -35.97 3.99
N ASP A 26 -3.51 -36.04 2.96
CA ASP A 26 -3.32 -35.30 1.70
C ASP A 26 -3.33 -33.77 1.87
N LEU A 27 -3.89 -33.29 2.98
CA LEU A 27 -3.95 -31.88 3.35
C LEU A 27 -2.76 -31.41 4.20
N LYS A 28 -1.86 -32.32 4.59
CA LYS A 28 -0.68 -31.98 5.37
C LYS A 28 0.18 -30.96 4.62
N ASN A 29 0.67 -29.94 5.34
CA ASN A 29 1.42 -28.80 4.79
C ASN A 29 0.67 -27.94 3.75
N LYS A 30 -0.64 -28.14 3.55
CA LYS A 30 -1.49 -27.34 2.64
C LYS A 30 -2.47 -26.43 3.40
N LYS A 31 -2.26 -26.27 4.71
CA LYS A 31 -3.13 -25.54 5.64
C LYS A 31 -2.30 -24.52 6.40
N TYR A 32 -2.75 -23.27 6.39
CA TYR A 32 -2.08 -22.15 7.04
C TYR A 32 -3.08 -21.40 7.89
N HIS A 33 -2.70 -21.08 9.13
CA HIS A 33 -3.47 -20.20 10.00
C HIS A 33 -2.66 -18.93 10.24
N ILE A 34 -3.27 -17.78 9.94
CA ILE A 34 -2.68 -16.46 10.13
C ILE A 34 -3.47 -15.77 11.24
N GLY A 35 -2.84 -15.69 12.42
CA GLY A 35 -3.38 -14.96 13.56
C GLY A 35 -3.13 -13.46 13.42
N TYR A 36 -4.17 -12.65 13.23
CA TYR A 36 -4.03 -11.19 13.20
C TYR A 36 -4.01 -10.59 14.61
N GLY A 37 -3.25 -9.51 14.78
CA GLY A 37 -3.23 -8.70 15.99
C GLY A 37 -4.40 -7.74 16.08
N PHE A 38 -4.62 -7.18 17.26
CA PHE A 38 -5.75 -6.29 17.51
C PHE A 38 -5.48 -4.87 17.05
N VAL A 39 -6.56 -4.21 16.62
CA VAL A 39 -6.55 -2.77 16.33
C VAL A 39 -7.06 -2.01 17.54
N GLN A 40 -6.22 -1.14 18.08
CA GLN A 40 -6.58 -0.18 19.11
C GLN A 40 -6.60 1.21 18.49
N LEU A 41 -7.66 2.00 18.73
CA LEU A 41 -7.69 3.39 18.29
C LEU A 41 -6.92 4.23 19.31
N LYS A 42 -5.99 5.10 18.87
CA LYS A 42 -5.28 6.02 19.78
C LYS A 42 -6.23 6.99 20.50
N THR A 43 -7.34 7.32 19.86
CA THR A 43 -8.40 8.19 20.38
C THR A 43 -9.74 7.47 20.33
N GLY A 44 -10.56 7.62 21.38
CA GLY A 44 -11.83 6.90 21.51
C GLY A 44 -11.64 5.47 22.01
N LYS A 45 -11.79 5.27 23.33
CA LYS A 45 -11.78 3.91 23.91
C LYS A 45 -12.96 3.11 23.37
N MET A 46 -12.69 1.99 22.69
CA MET A 46 -13.69 0.95 22.47
C MET A 46 -13.97 0.24 23.80
N SER A 47 -15.22 0.29 24.26
CA SER A 47 -15.67 -0.50 25.40
C SER A 47 -17.05 -1.06 25.09
N SER A 48 -17.08 -2.34 24.71
CA SER A 48 -18.32 -3.10 24.51
C SER A 48 -19.15 -3.17 25.79
N ARG A 49 -18.50 -3.26 26.96
CA ARG A 49 -19.14 -3.24 28.29
C ARG A 49 -19.79 -1.90 28.65
N LEU A 50 -19.38 -0.80 28.02
CA LEU A 50 -19.94 0.55 28.23
C LEU A 50 -20.74 1.06 27.02
N GLY A 51 -21.04 0.21 26.03
CA GLY A 51 -21.81 0.57 24.84
C GLY A 51 -21.12 1.51 23.85
N LYS A 52 -19.83 1.82 24.03
CA LYS A 52 -19.04 2.65 23.10
C LYS A 52 -18.37 1.77 22.06
N VAL A 53 -19.14 1.40 21.03
CA VAL A 53 -18.66 0.67 19.85
C VAL A 53 -18.39 1.68 18.74
N ILE A 54 -17.18 1.69 18.20
CA ILE A 54 -16.84 2.49 17.01
C ILE A 54 -17.07 1.58 15.81
N THR A 55 -18.07 1.90 15.00
CA THR A 55 -18.34 1.13 13.78
C THR A 55 -17.39 1.53 12.66
N PHE A 56 -17.31 0.69 11.63
CA PHE A 56 -16.53 0.99 10.44
C PHE A 56 -17.01 2.28 9.77
N GLU A 57 -18.33 2.52 9.71
CA GLU A 57 -18.92 3.71 9.10
C GLU A 57 -18.54 4.98 9.88
N MET A 58 -18.56 4.92 11.21
CA MET A 58 -18.14 6.04 12.06
C MET A 58 -16.66 6.35 11.86
N LEU A 59 -15.81 5.33 11.88
CA LEU A 59 -14.37 5.48 11.68
C LEU A 59 -14.05 6.00 10.28
N LEU A 60 -14.69 5.45 9.24
CA LEU A 60 -14.51 5.89 7.86
C LEU A 60 -14.93 7.35 7.68
N LYS A 61 -16.03 7.77 8.32
CA LYS A 61 -16.46 9.17 8.32
C LYS A 61 -15.41 10.06 8.99
N GLU A 62 -14.92 9.68 10.16
CA GLU A 62 -13.91 10.45 10.90
C GLU A 62 -12.58 10.59 10.12
N VAL A 63 -12.12 9.51 9.49
CA VAL A 63 -10.95 9.52 8.60
C VAL A 63 -11.19 10.41 7.39
N SER A 64 -12.36 10.30 6.74
CA SER A 64 -12.75 11.13 5.59
C SER A 64 -12.80 12.62 5.94
N ASP A 65 -13.35 12.97 7.10
CA ASP A 65 -13.43 14.34 7.60
C ASP A 65 -12.06 14.91 7.98
N SER A 66 -11.12 14.04 8.36
CA SER A 66 -9.75 14.41 8.75
C SER A 66 -8.76 14.54 7.56
N LEU A 67 -9.20 14.27 6.33
CA LEU A 67 -8.34 14.40 5.15
C LEU A 67 -7.86 15.84 4.97
N SER A 68 -6.54 16.01 4.90
CA SER A 68 -5.89 17.33 4.76
C SER A 68 -5.91 17.87 3.32
N VAL A 69 -6.29 17.04 2.35
CA VAL A 69 -6.30 17.38 0.92
C VAL A 69 -7.67 17.88 0.47
N LYS A 70 -7.67 18.85 -0.45
CA LYS A 70 -8.89 19.23 -1.17
C LYS A 70 -9.19 18.12 -2.18
N VAL A 71 -10.39 17.56 -2.08
CA VAL A 71 -10.85 16.51 -2.99
C VAL A 71 -12.14 17.01 -3.64
N GLU A 72 -12.15 17.06 -4.97
CA GLU A 72 -13.29 17.61 -5.73
C GLU A 72 -14.48 16.65 -5.75
N SER A 73 -14.22 15.34 -5.70
CA SER A 73 -15.22 14.29 -5.80
C SER A 73 -15.43 13.56 -4.47
N ASN A 74 -16.69 13.38 -4.07
CA ASN A 74 -17.05 12.54 -2.91
C ASN A 74 -16.59 11.08 -3.08
N LYS A 75 -16.52 10.58 -4.32
CA LYS A 75 -16.01 9.24 -4.63
C LYS A 75 -14.52 9.14 -4.27
N ASP A 76 -13.72 10.08 -4.76
CA ASP A 76 -12.27 10.10 -4.52
C ASP A 76 -11.98 10.31 -3.04
N ARG A 77 -12.77 11.14 -2.35
CA ARG A 77 -12.65 11.35 -0.90
C ARG A 77 -12.81 10.04 -0.13
N LYS A 78 -13.81 9.23 -0.50
CA LYS A 78 -14.03 7.91 0.09
C LYS A 78 -12.87 6.95 -0.21
N ILE A 79 -12.36 6.94 -1.45
CA ILE A 79 -11.22 6.11 -1.84
C ILE A 79 -9.97 6.48 -1.02
N ILE A 80 -9.69 7.77 -0.87
CA ILE A 80 -8.53 8.26 -0.10
C ILE A 80 -8.67 7.88 1.38
N ALA A 81 -9.85 8.03 1.97
CA ALA A 81 -10.10 7.61 3.35
C ALA A 81 -9.90 6.10 3.54
N ILE A 82 -10.42 5.27 2.62
CA ILE A 82 -10.20 3.82 2.64
C ILE A 82 -8.71 3.49 2.46
N SER A 83 -7.98 4.22 1.60
CA SER A 83 -6.54 4.01 1.41
C SER A 83 -5.76 4.27 2.70
N ALA A 84 -6.12 5.30 3.47
CA ALA A 84 -5.52 5.64 4.75
C ALA A 84 -5.67 4.48 5.74
N MET A 85 -6.88 3.92 5.84
CA MET A 85 -7.18 2.79 6.71
C MET A 85 -6.45 1.52 6.27
N LYS A 86 -6.57 1.14 4.98
CA LYS A 86 -5.94 -0.07 4.43
C LYS A 86 -4.42 -0.02 4.59
N TYR A 87 -3.78 1.06 4.18
CA TYR A 87 -2.33 1.16 4.28
C TYR A 87 -1.85 1.13 5.73
N ALA A 88 -2.54 1.82 6.65
CA ALA A 88 -2.18 1.80 8.06
C ALA A 88 -2.25 0.40 8.68
N MET A 89 -3.21 -0.43 8.24
CA MET A 89 -3.35 -1.82 8.68
C MET A 89 -2.35 -2.76 8.00
N LEU A 90 -2.05 -2.53 6.72
CA LEU A 90 -1.23 -3.43 5.90
C LEU A 90 0.28 -3.17 6.04
N LYS A 91 0.71 -2.00 6.52
CA LYS A 91 2.13 -1.68 6.71
C LYS A 91 2.78 -2.36 7.92
N THR A 92 1.98 -2.96 8.80
CA THR A 92 2.47 -3.74 9.94
C THR A 92 2.28 -5.22 9.68
N SER A 93 3.15 -6.08 10.24
CA SER A 93 2.98 -7.54 10.16
C SER A 93 1.61 -7.95 10.70
N ALA A 94 0.95 -8.91 10.05
CA ALA A 94 -0.42 -9.33 10.41
C ALA A 94 -0.59 -9.66 11.90
N SER A 95 0.40 -10.29 12.53
CA SER A 95 0.34 -10.72 13.94
C SER A 95 0.56 -9.63 14.98
N ALA A 96 0.99 -8.43 14.57
CA ALA A 96 1.28 -7.34 15.49
C ALA A 96 -0.02 -6.63 15.92
N ASP A 97 -0.12 -6.30 17.21
CA ASP A 97 -1.14 -5.34 17.64
C ASP A 97 -0.79 -3.95 17.12
N MET A 98 -1.79 -3.21 16.66
CA MET A 98 -1.58 -1.90 16.08
C MET A 98 -2.39 -0.82 16.79
N ALA A 99 -1.76 0.32 17.02
CA ALA A 99 -2.43 1.54 17.44
C ALA A 99 -2.77 2.38 16.19
N PHE A 100 -4.02 2.31 15.73
CA PHE A 100 -4.50 3.11 14.60
C PHE A 100 -4.65 4.58 15.02
N ASP A 101 -3.96 5.44 14.28
CA ASP A 101 -3.90 6.87 14.50
C ASP A 101 -4.35 7.59 13.22
N ILE A 102 -5.55 8.16 13.29
CA ILE A 102 -6.18 8.87 12.17
C ILE A 102 -5.25 9.98 11.66
N LYS A 103 -4.66 10.77 12.57
CA LYS A 103 -3.83 11.93 12.19
C LYS A 103 -2.63 11.49 11.35
N SER A 104 -1.97 10.40 11.74
CA SER A 104 -0.84 9.85 10.98
C SER A 104 -1.23 9.09 9.70
N SER A 105 -2.50 8.72 9.56
CA SER A 105 -2.97 7.90 8.44
C SER A 105 -3.45 8.74 7.25
N VAL A 106 -3.86 10.00 7.50
CA VAL A 106 -4.46 10.90 6.51
C VAL A 106 -3.48 11.90 5.86
N VAL A 107 -2.21 11.85 6.23
CA VAL A 107 -1.17 12.75 5.72
C VAL A 107 -0.74 12.38 4.30
N ILE A 108 -0.33 13.36 3.51
CA ILE A 108 0.30 13.16 2.19
C ILE A 108 1.84 13.20 2.27
N SER A 109 2.37 12.84 3.42
CA SER A 109 3.80 12.69 3.66
C SER A 109 4.02 11.55 4.66
N GLY A 110 5.13 10.83 4.52
CA GLY A 110 5.39 9.64 5.34
C GLY A 110 4.55 8.42 4.94
N GLN A 111 4.56 7.41 5.80
CA GLN A 111 4.00 6.08 5.50
C GLN A 111 2.46 6.07 5.63
N SER A 112 1.79 6.50 4.56
CA SER A 112 0.33 6.55 4.47
C SER A 112 -0.19 6.15 3.07
N GLY A 113 -1.46 5.70 3.02
CA GLY A 113 -2.16 5.43 1.76
C GLY A 113 -2.38 6.67 0.89
N PRO A 114 -2.82 7.81 1.46
CA PRO A 114 -2.94 9.06 0.72
C PRO A 114 -1.63 9.54 0.10
N TYR A 115 -0.46 9.27 0.71
CA TYR A 115 0.83 9.60 0.11
C TYR A 115 1.10 8.79 -1.17
N LEU A 116 0.78 7.49 -1.18
CA LEU A 116 0.89 6.66 -2.38
C LEU A 116 -0.02 7.17 -3.51
N LEU A 117 -1.29 7.47 -3.17
CA LEU A 117 -2.26 7.99 -4.13
C LEU A 117 -1.89 9.37 -4.67
N TYR A 118 -1.39 10.25 -3.82
CA TYR A 118 -0.92 11.57 -4.20
C TYR A 118 0.25 11.48 -5.20
N THR A 119 1.21 10.58 -4.93
CA THR A 119 2.32 10.30 -5.84
C THR A 119 1.80 9.76 -7.17
N TYR A 120 0.84 8.83 -7.15
CA TYR A 120 0.21 8.29 -8.35
C TYR A 120 -0.43 9.40 -9.20
N VAL A 121 -1.27 10.27 -8.61
CA VAL A 121 -1.93 11.37 -9.34
C VAL A 121 -0.92 12.34 -9.93
N ARG A 122 0.14 12.69 -9.17
CA ARG A 122 1.19 13.61 -9.63
C ARG A 122 1.87 13.08 -10.90
N PHE A 123 2.33 11.83 -10.89
CA PHE A 123 3.04 11.25 -12.03
C PHE A 123 2.12 10.92 -13.20
N LYS A 124 0.86 10.55 -12.95
CA LYS A 124 -0.17 10.46 -14.00
C LYS A 124 -0.25 11.77 -14.79
N LYS A 125 -0.39 12.91 -14.10
CA LYS A 125 -0.45 14.25 -14.73
C LYS A 125 0.84 14.61 -15.47
N ILE A 126 2.02 14.24 -14.96
CA ILE A 126 3.30 14.50 -15.64
C ILE A 126 3.39 13.73 -16.95
N ILE A 127 3.02 12.44 -16.93
CA ILE A 127 3.05 11.58 -18.12
C ILE A 127 2.05 12.09 -19.17
N GLU A 128 0.82 12.44 -18.75
CA GLU A 128 -0.20 13.03 -19.62
C GLU A 128 0.27 14.32 -20.29
N LYS A 129 1.02 15.18 -19.56
CA LYS A 129 1.58 16.41 -20.11
C LYS A 129 2.75 16.17 -21.08
N GLY A 130 3.55 15.13 -20.84
CA GLY A 130 4.69 14.78 -21.68
C GLY A 130 4.31 14.14 -23.02
N GLY A 131 3.11 13.57 -23.13
CA GLY A 131 2.62 13.00 -24.39
C GLY A 131 3.39 11.75 -24.83
N ASP A 132 3.78 11.68 -26.11
CA ASP A 132 4.44 10.50 -26.68
C ASP A 132 5.91 10.40 -26.25
N PHE A 133 6.24 9.29 -25.59
CA PHE A 133 7.58 8.96 -25.14
C PHE A 133 8.18 7.75 -25.87
N ASN A 134 7.71 7.43 -27.08
CA ASN A 134 8.31 6.39 -27.92
C ASN A 134 9.59 6.85 -28.65
N GLY A 135 10.43 5.88 -29.03
CA GLY A 135 11.62 6.11 -29.86
C GLY A 135 12.77 6.83 -29.14
N TYR A 136 12.86 6.71 -27.81
CA TYR A 136 13.99 7.24 -27.06
C TYR A 136 15.22 6.36 -27.19
N VAL A 137 16.39 6.98 -27.10
CA VAL A 137 17.66 6.28 -26.92
C VAL A 137 18.04 6.38 -25.46
N VAL A 138 18.45 5.26 -24.85
CA VAL A 138 19.00 5.29 -23.49
C VAL A 138 20.36 5.97 -23.56
N SER A 139 20.40 7.24 -23.18
CA SER A 139 21.63 8.03 -23.03
C SER A 139 22.33 7.72 -21.70
N ALA A 140 23.37 8.48 -21.36
CA ALA A 140 24.00 8.41 -20.05
C ALA A 140 22.97 8.60 -18.92
N LEU A 141 22.68 7.52 -18.19
CA LEU A 141 21.78 7.51 -17.04
C LEU A 141 22.46 8.14 -15.82
N ILE A 142 21.73 9.00 -15.10
CA ILE A 142 22.19 9.49 -13.80
C ILE A 142 21.98 8.42 -12.72
N ASN A 143 22.65 8.55 -11.58
CA ASN A 143 22.57 7.56 -10.51
C ASN A 143 21.13 7.32 -10.03
N LYS A 144 20.35 8.39 -9.80
CA LYS A 144 18.95 8.24 -9.35
C LYS A 144 18.06 7.51 -10.36
N GLU A 145 18.31 7.64 -11.67
CA GLU A 145 17.57 6.88 -12.70
C GLU A 145 17.91 5.38 -12.60
N LYS A 146 19.19 5.04 -12.39
CA LYS A 146 19.63 3.66 -12.17
C LYS A 146 19.05 3.07 -10.88
N ASP A 147 19.00 3.86 -9.81
CA ASP A 147 18.43 3.45 -8.52
C ASP A 147 16.94 3.11 -8.67
N ILE A 148 16.17 3.96 -9.37
CA ILE A 148 14.76 3.69 -9.66
C ILE A 148 14.64 2.42 -10.51
N MET A 149 15.39 2.30 -11.60
CA MET A 149 15.36 1.10 -12.47
C MET A 149 15.67 -0.18 -11.68
N SER A 150 16.69 -0.13 -10.81
CA SER A 150 17.06 -1.22 -9.92
C SER A 150 15.91 -1.58 -8.99
N ARG A 151 15.29 -0.59 -8.32
CA ARG A 151 14.12 -0.83 -7.47
C ARG A 151 13.00 -1.52 -8.22
N LEU A 152 12.66 -1.04 -9.42
CA LEU A 152 11.60 -1.64 -10.24
C LEU A 152 11.86 -3.11 -10.55
N SER A 153 13.13 -3.51 -10.72
CA SER A 153 13.49 -4.90 -10.98
C SER A 153 13.22 -5.85 -9.80
N TYR A 154 13.19 -5.34 -8.56
CA TYR A 154 12.93 -6.14 -7.36
C TYR A 154 11.43 -6.31 -7.04
N PHE A 155 10.52 -5.65 -7.77
CA PHE A 155 9.10 -5.69 -7.42
C PHE A 155 8.53 -7.12 -7.42
N GLU A 156 8.88 -7.92 -8.42
CA GLU A 156 8.40 -9.30 -8.53
C GLU A 156 8.84 -10.15 -7.34
N GLU A 157 10.12 -10.04 -6.95
CA GLU A 157 10.65 -10.73 -5.79
C GLU A 157 9.92 -10.33 -4.51
N VAL A 158 9.65 -9.03 -4.31
CA VAL A 158 8.88 -8.53 -3.17
C VAL A 158 7.47 -9.12 -3.15
N VAL A 159 6.81 -9.27 -4.30
CA VAL A 159 5.48 -9.87 -4.40
C VAL A 159 5.52 -11.36 -4.06
N VAL A 160 6.49 -12.11 -4.58
CA VAL A 160 6.69 -13.54 -4.26
C VAL A 160 6.91 -13.69 -2.76
N GLN A 161 7.85 -12.92 -2.18
CA GLN A 161 8.14 -12.97 -0.76
C GLN A 161 6.93 -12.59 0.10
N ALA A 162 6.11 -11.62 -0.31
CA ALA A 162 4.89 -11.25 0.40
C ALA A 162 3.86 -12.41 0.39
N GLY A 163 3.74 -13.11 -0.73
CA GLY A 163 2.85 -14.28 -0.88
C GLY A 163 3.30 -15.48 -0.05
N GLU A 164 4.58 -15.84 -0.13
CA GLU A 164 5.16 -16.98 0.60
C GLU A 164 5.09 -16.79 2.12
N ASN A 165 5.30 -15.56 2.59
CA ASN A 165 5.30 -15.23 4.02
C ASN A 165 3.94 -14.77 4.55
N PHE A 166 2.92 -14.69 3.68
CA PHE A 166 1.62 -14.10 3.99
C PHE A 166 1.71 -12.70 4.64
N ASP A 167 2.64 -11.89 4.15
CA ASP A 167 3.00 -10.60 4.73
C ASP A 167 2.86 -9.45 3.72
N PRO A 168 1.68 -8.80 3.65
CA PRO A 168 1.44 -7.67 2.75
C PRO A 168 2.22 -6.40 3.16
N SER A 169 2.86 -6.36 4.34
CA SER A 169 3.65 -5.21 4.76
C SER A 169 4.87 -4.99 3.87
N LYS A 170 5.42 -6.07 3.29
CA LYS A 170 6.51 -6.00 2.32
C LYS A 170 6.13 -5.15 1.10
N ILE A 171 4.91 -5.34 0.58
CA ILE A 171 4.39 -4.55 -0.54
C ILE A 171 4.17 -3.09 -0.10
N SER A 172 3.59 -2.88 1.09
CA SER A 172 3.32 -1.53 1.62
C SER A 172 4.60 -0.70 1.78
N HIS A 173 5.69 -1.31 2.28
CA HIS A 173 6.98 -0.64 2.42
C HIS A 173 7.66 -0.41 1.08
N TYR A 174 7.67 -1.40 0.19
CA TYR A 174 8.24 -1.24 -1.15
C TYR A 174 7.61 -0.08 -1.92
N LEU A 175 6.27 0.04 -1.89
CA LEU A 175 5.58 1.13 -2.59
C LEU A 175 5.86 2.49 -1.96
N PHE A 176 6.00 2.55 -0.63
CA PHE A 176 6.39 3.79 0.05
C PHE A 176 7.78 4.25 -0.39
N ASP A 177 8.75 3.34 -0.41
CA ASP A 177 10.11 3.66 -0.84
C ASP A 177 10.17 4.04 -2.32
N LEU A 178 9.39 3.36 -3.18
CA LEU A 178 9.24 3.75 -4.58
C LEU A 178 8.68 5.17 -4.70
N CYS A 179 7.64 5.51 -3.94
CA CYS A 179 7.09 6.85 -3.93
C CYS A 179 8.07 7.90 -3.41
N GLN A 180 8.91 7.56 -2.43
CA GLN A 180 9.99 8.43 -1.96
C GLN A 180 10.98 8.73 -3.09
N ASP A 181 11.47 7.68 -3.76
CA ASP A 181 12.44 7.81 -4.84
C ASP A 181 11.90 8.64 -6.01
N LEU A 182 10.65 8.41 -6.40
CA LEU A 182 10.01 9.16 -7.48
C LEU A 182 9.86 10.64 -7.10
N ASN A 183 9.36 10.93 -5.90
CA ASN A 183 9.16 12.31 -5.47
C ASN A 183 10.48 13.08 -5.31
N GLU A 184 11.52 12.42 -4.80
CA GLU A 184 12.87 13.00 -4.73
C GLU A 184 13.44 13.26 -6.12
N TYR A 185 13.31 12.28 -7.03
CA TYR A 185 13.74 12.42 -8.42
C TYR A 185 13.05 13.60 -9.12
N TYR A 186 11.73 13.71 -8.97
CA TYR A 186 10.98 14.83 -9.53
C TYR A 186 11.38 16.19 -8.95
N HIS A 187 11.74 16.24 -7.67
CA HIS A 187 12.19 17.48 -7.04
C HIS A 187 13.55 17.95 -7.58
N ASN A 188 14.45 17.01 -7.86
CA ASN A 188 15.85 17.29 -8.18
C ASN A 188 16.17 17.23 -9.68
N THR A 189 15.28 16.68 -10.52
CA THR A 189 15.55 16.44 -11.94
C THR A 189 14.37 16.86 -12.81
N SER A 190 14.62 17.72 -13.80
CA SER A 190 13.58 18.10 -14.78
C SER A 190 13.25 16.93 -15.68
N ILE A 191 11.99 16.51 -15.68
CA ILE A 191 11.48 15.46 -16.56
C ILE A 191 11.10 16.09 -17.90
N LEU A 192 10.13 17.00 -17.86
CA LEU A 192 9.68 17.78 -19.03
C LEU A 192 10.70 18.86 -19.39
N GLY A 193 10.81 19.17 -20.68
CA GLY A 193 11.74 20.13 -21.26
C GLY A 193 13.22 19.72 -21.18
N SER A 194 13.52 18.45 -20.88
CA SER A 194 14.89 17.96 -20.79
C SER A 194 15.33 17.23 -22.05
N ASP A 195 16.65 17.18 -22.32
CA ASP A 195 17.20 16.45 -23.46
C ASP A 195 16.82 14.96 -23.46
N ASN A 196 16.54 14.41 -22.27
CA ASN A 196 16.16 13.01 -22.05
C ASN A 196 14.67 12.83 -21.72
N GLU A 197 13.82 13.81 -22.04
CA GLU A 197 12.41 13.83 -21.66
C GLU A 197 11.69 12.51 -21.94
N LYS A 198 11.80 11.98 -23.17
CA LYS A 198 11.14 10.74 -23.56
C LYS A 198 11.59 9.53 -22.73
N MET A 199 12.89 9.39 -22.49
CA MET A 199 13.42 8.30 -21.66
C MET A 199 12.93 8.42 -20.21
N ARG A 200 12.93 9.63 -19.66
CA ARG A 200 12.45 9.88 -18.28
C ARG A 200 10.96 9.63 -18.15
N LEU A 201 10.17 10.03 -19.13
CA LEU A 201 8.73 9.73 -19.19
C LEU A 201 8.49 8.21 -19.25
N ALA A 202 9.27 7.47 -20.05
CA ALA A 202 9.18 6.01 -20.11
C ALA A 202 9.54 5.34 -18.77
N LEU A 203 10.56 5.85 -18.06
CA LEU A 203 10.92 5.40 -16.72
C LEU A 203 9.78 5.66 -15.71
N MET A 204 9.20 6.87 -15.73
CA MET A 204 8.07 7.21 -14.87
C MET A 204 6.83 6.37 -15.19
N ALA A 205 6.55 6.10 -16.46
CA ALA A 205 5.45 5.23 -16.87
C ALA A 205 5.64 3.80 -16.35
N SER A 206 6.87 3.28 -16.40
CA SER A 206 7.21 1.97 -15.86
C SER A 206 7.03 1.92 -14.34
N ALA A 207 7.50 2.94 -13.64
CA ALA A 207 7.32 3.06 -12.19
C ALA A 207 5.85 3.20 -11.79
N MET A 208 5.06 3.93 -12.58
CA MET A 208 3.61 4.09 -12.38
C MET A 208 2.84 2.79 -12.61
N ASN A 209 3.29 1.94 -13.53
CA ASN A 209 2.73 0.61 -13.70
C ASN A 209 2.97 -0.26 -12.45
N VAL A 210 4.19 -0.28 -11.93
CA VAL A 210 4.52 -0.98 -10.67
C VAL A 210 3.71 -0.45 -9.49
N LEU A 211 3.62 0.88 -9.33
CA LEU A 211 2.80 1.50 -8.30
C LEU A 211 1.32 1.10 -8.43
N SER A 212 0.78 1.10 -9.65
CA SER A 212 -0.60 0.67 -9.91
C SER A 212 -0.84 -0.79 -9.54
N GLN A 213 0.11 -1.68 -9.87
CA GLN A 213 0.00 -3.10 -9.54
C GLN A 213 0.08 -3.32 -8.03
N GLY A 214 1.00 -2.65 -7.35
CA GLY A 214 1.12 -2.73 -5.89
C GLY A 214 -0.12 -2.20 -5.16
N LEU A 215 -0.66 -1.06 -5.59
CA LEU A 215 -1.93 -0.54 -5.05
C LEU A 215 -3.06 -1.57 -5.21
N ARG A 216 -3.15 -2.23 -6.38
CA ARG A 216 -4.12 -3.30 -6.61
C ARG A 216 -3.93 -4.49 -5.66
N LEU A 217 -2.68 -4.91 -5.42
CA LEU A 217 -2.37 -6.00 -4.48
C LEU A 217 -2.76 -5.65 -3.03
N LEU A 218 -2.64 -4.38 -2.64
CA LEU A 218 -3.11 -3.89 -1.33
C LEU A 218 -4.64 -3.63 -1.30
N GLY A 219 -5.35 -3.84 -2.42
CA GLY A 219 -6.76 -3.51 -2.56
C GLY A 219 -7.05 -2.02 -2.43
N ILE A 220 -6.09 -1.15 -2.71
CA ILE A 220 -6.26 0.30 -2.70
C ILE A 220 -6.69 0.74 -4.09
N GLU A 221 -7.90 1.31 -4.19
CA GLU A 221 -8.39 1.90 -5.43
C GLU A 221 -7.62 3.19 -5.75
N LYS A 222 -7.49 3.47 -7.04
CA LYS A 222 -6.85 4.69 -7.55
C LYS A 222 -7.88 5.80 -7.65
N VAL A 223 -7.40 7.04 -7.56
CA VAL A 223 -8.19 8.26 -7.74
C VAL A 223 -7.77 9.01 -8.99
N ASP A 224 -8.66 9.85 -9.50
CA ASP A 224 -8.38 10.66 -10.68
C ASP A 224 -7.79 12.02 -10.28
N SER A 225 -8.16 12.57 -9.12
CA SER A 225 -7.60 13.84 -8.63
C SER A 225 -7.38 13.87 -7.11
N MET A 226 -6.35 14.63 -6.71
CA MET A 226 -5.94 15.00 -5.35
C MET A 226 -5.18 16.33 -5.41
#